data_AF-S9VKG6-F1
#
_entry.id   AF-S9VKG6-F1
#
_cell.length_a   1.000
_cell.length_b   1.000
_cell.length_c   1.000
_cell.angle_alpha   90.00
_cell.angle_beta   90.00
_cell.angle_gamma   90.00
#
_symmetry.space_group_name_H-M   'P 1'
#
loop_
_entity.id
_entity.type
_entity.pdbx_description
1 polymer ?
#
loop_
_entity_poly.entity_id
_entity_poly.type
_entity_poly.pdbx_seq_one_letter_code
_entity_poly.pdbx_strand_id
1 'polypeptide(L)'
;MGCGYSTFSAEDDVVWKHGGPPEEPLKAIKMFPKKQNGLLFRLIYDDGERWAFYNDTKEYEFHIRYYFSKDSDIEARSNATLTELENGNKLVEIIVYPLETQDFMVGVPGSYTSTVEAMPLSDRYKQEKEKEKFDAKQSKVKGK
;
A
#
# COMPACT_ATOMS: atom_id res chain seq x y z
N MET A 1 -5.91 -14.97 -22.72
CA MET A 1 -5.51 -13.55 -22.56
C MET A 1 -6.53 -12.87 -21.67
N GLY A 2 -6.25 -12.80 -20.37
CA GLY A 2 -7.12 -12.11 -19.40
C GLY A 2 -6.29 -11.07 -18.67
N CYS A 3 -6.11 -9.91 -19.29
CA CYS A 3 -5.53 -8.75 -18.59
C CYS A 3 -6.59 -8.24 -17.62
N GLY A 4 -6.44 -8.57 -16.34
CA GLY A 4 -7.21 -7.97 -15.27
C GLY A 4 -7.01 -6.47 -15.28
N TYR A 5 -8.11 -5.73 -15.45
CA TYR A 5 -8.23 -4.28 -15.54
C TYR A 5 -7.13 -3.49 -14.80
N SER A 6 -6.15 -2.99 -15.55
CA SER A 6 -5.49 -1.72 -15.21
C SER A 6 -6.18 -0.65 -16.04
N THR A 7 -7.25 -0.07 -15.50
CA THR A 7 -7.80 1.16 -16.07
C THR A 7 -6.73 2.23 -15.89
N PHE A 8 -6.13 2.63 -17.01
CA PHE A 8 -5.27 3.78 -17.15
C PHE A 8 -5.99 4.97 -16.51
N SER A 9 -5.65 5.27 -15.25
CA SER A 9 -6.10 6.50 -14.61
C SER A 9 -5.21 7.58 -15.22
N ALA A 10 -5.81 8.47 -16.00
CA ALA A 10 -5.11 9.67 -16.47
C ALA A 10 -4.52 10.37 -15.23
N GLU A 11 -3.27 10.79 -15.32
CA GLU A 11 -2.49 11.36 -14.22
C GLU A 11 -3.22 12.58 -13.59
N ASP A 12 -4.06 13.27 -14.36
CA ASP A 12 -4.90 14.41 -13.96
C ASP A 12 -6.10 14.11 -13.03
N ASP A 13 -6.48 12.85 -12.77
CA ASP A 13 -7.70 12.54 -11.99
C ASP A 13 -7.40 12.17 -10.52
N VAL A 14 -6.13 12.15 -10.10
CA VAL A 14 -5.77 11.75 -8.73
C VAL A 14 -6.04 12.90 -7.74
N VAL A 15 -6.98 12.68 -6.82
CA VAL A 15 -7.33 13.64 -5.76
C VAL A 15 -7.09 13.00 -4.40
N TRP A 16 -6.18 13.57 -3.63
CA TRP A 16 -5.90 13.20 -2.24
C TRP A 16 -6.89 13.88 -1.30
N LYS A 17 -7.62 13.11 -0.50
CA LYS A 17 -8.55 13.63 0.51
C LYS A 17 -7.86 13.93 1.84
N HIS A 18 -6.78 13.22 2.18
CA HIS A 18 -6.17 13.28 3.51
C HIS A 18 -4.66 13.57 3.50
N GLY A 19 -4.20 14.34 2.52
CA GLY A 19 -2.84 14.89 2.48
C GLY A 19 -1.91 14.22 1.47
N GLY A 20 -2.26 13.03 0.99
CA GLY A 20 -1.46 12.31 0.00
C GLY A 20 -0.23 11.64 0.59
N PRO A 21 0.60 11.00 -0.25
CA PRO A 21 1.87 10.43 0.18
C PRO A 21 2.88 11.52 0.61
N PRO A 22 3.86 11.18 1.47
CA PRO A 22 4.88 12.13 1.94
C PRO A 22 5.87 12.56 0.85
N GLU A 23 6.00 11.76 -0.20
CA GLU A 23 6.84 11.99 -1.37
C GLU A 23 5.95 12.00 -2.61
N GLU A 24 6.20 12.92 -3.55
CA GLU A 24 5.43 12.99 -4.79
C GLU A 24 5.84 11.83 -5.72
N PRO A 25 4.91 10.92 -6.08
CA PRO A 25 5.22 9.80 -6.94
C PRO A 25 5.33 10.25 -8.40
N LEU A 26 6.15 9.54 -9.19
CA LEU A 26 6.15 9.70 -10.64
C LEU A 26 4.79 9.33 -11.23
N LYS A 27 4.13 8.33 -10.65
CA LYS A 27 2.77 7.94 -11.05
C LYS A 27 1.97 7.39 -9.87
N ALA A 28 0.71 7.80 -9.79
CA ALA A 28 -0.27 7.25 -8.86
C ALA A 28 -1.40 6.55 -9.61
N ILE A 29 -1.75 5.34 -9.18
CA ILE A 29 -2.79 4.51 -9.81
C ILE A 29 -3.87 4.20 -8.77
N LYS A 30 -5.13 4.56 -9.08
CA LYS A 30 -6.29 4.23 -8.23
C LYS A 30 -6.54 2.73 -8.25
N MET A 31 -6.51 2.10 -7.07
CA MET A 31 -6.84 0.67 -6.95
C MET A 31 -8.35 0.43 -6.99
N PHE A 32 -9.16 1.43 -6.58
CA PHE A 32 -10.62 1.40 -6.66
C PHE A 32 -11.17 2.57 -7.48
N PRO A 33 -10.94 2.62 -8.80
CA PRO A 33 -11.22 3.79 -9.65
C PRO A 33 -12.71 4.20 -9.68
N LYS A 34 -13.62 3.25 -9.47
CA LYS A 34 -15.08 3.49 -9.45
C LYS A 34 -15.63 3.83 -8.05
N LYS A 35 -14.77 3.99 -7.04
CA LYS A 35 -15.17 4.20 -5.64
C LYS A 35 -14.53 5.46 -5.09
N GLN A 36 -15.38 6.43 -4.74
CA GLN A 36 -14.96 7.71 -4.15
C GLN A 36 -13.78 8.33 -4.94
N ASN A 37 -12.67 8.65 -4.28
CA ASN A 37 -11.47 9.20 -4.92
C ASN A 37 -10.45 8.14 -5.37
N GLY A 38 -10.71 6.85 -5.14
CA GLY A 38 -9.77 5.76 -5.40
C GLY A 38 -9.46 4.90 -4.17
N LEU A 39 -9.67 5.44 -2.96
CA LEU A 39 -9.46 4.85 -1.63
C LEU A 39 -8.01 4.44 -1.32
N LEU A 40 -7.42 3.60 -2.16
CA LEU A 40 -6.04 3.12 -2.08
C LEU A 40 -5.35 3.43 -3.40
N PHE A 41 -4.12 3.89 -3.32
CA PHE A 41 -3.33 4.28 -4.49
C PHE A 41 -2.02 3.50 -4.51
N ARG A 42 -1.72 2.89 -5.66
CA ARG A 42 -0.40 2.35 -5.94
C ARG A 42 0.48 3.47 -6.46
N LEU A 43 1.58 3.70 -5.78
CA LEU A 43 2.54 4.76 -6.05
C LEU A 43 3.77 4.16 -6.71
N ILE A 44 4.21 4.78 -7.79
CA ILE A 44 5.40 4.40 -8.53
C ILE A 44 6.42 5.53 -8.41
N TYR A 45 7.62 5.19 -7.95
CA TYR A 45 8.79 6.06 -7.87
C TYR A 45 9.92 5.47 -8.73
N ASP A 46 11.02 6.21 -8.84
CA ASP A 46 12.30 5.74 -9.38
C ASP A 46 12.15 5.00 -10.73
N ASP A 47 11.54 5.67 -11.71
CA ASP A 47 11.27 5.16 -13.07
C ASP A 47 10.51 3.82 -13.16
N GLY A 48 9.82 3.41 -12.09
CA GLY A 48 9.10 2.13 -12.06
C GLY A 48 9.67 1.13 -11.07
N GLU A 49 10.86 1.38 -10.53
CA GLU A 49 11.59 0.41 -9.72
C GLU A 49 11.05 0.34 -8.30
N ARG A 50 10.52 1.42 -7.73
CA ARG A 50 10.01 1.44 -6.36
C ARG A 50 8.50 1.57 -6.35
N TRP A 51 7.84 0.60 -5.74
CA TRP A 51 6.39 0.59 -5.56
C TRP A 51 6.04 0.79 -4.10
N ALA A 52 5.07 1.66 -3.85
CA ALA A 52 4.47 1.84 -2.53
C ALA A 52 2.95 1.89 -2.65
N PHE A 53 2.28 1.88 -1.51
CA PHE A 53 0.84 2.08 -1.43
C PHE A 53 0.52 3.19 -0.44
N TYR A 54 -0.46 4.03 -0.78
CA TYR A 54 -1.03 5.02 0.13
C TYR A 54 -2.52 4.75 0.33
N ASN A 55 -2.91 4.61 1.59
CA ASN A 55 -4.30 4.45 2.01
C ASN A 55 -4.89 5.81 2.38
N ASP A 56 -5.75 6.35 1.52
CA ASP A 56 -6.39 7.64 1.70
C ASP A 56 -7.76 7.52 2.40
N THR A 57 -7.92 6.51 3.26
CA THR A 57 -9.12 6.28 4.05
C THR A 57 -8.82 6.35 5.54
N LYS A 58 -9.86 6.56 6.36
CA LYS A 58 -9.78 6.55 7.83
C LYS A 58 -10.37 5.30 8.47
N GLU A 59 -11.08 4.49 7.70
CA GLU A 59 -11.98 3.45 8.19
C GLU A 59 -11.58 2.04 7.76
N TYR A 60 -10.67 1.94 6.78
CA TYR A 60 -10.25 0.66 6.22
C TYR A 60 -8.74 0.47 6.35
N GLU A 61 -8.34 -0.76 6.64
CA GLU A 61 -7.00 -1.27 6.39
C GLU A 61 -7.03 -2.09 5.10
N PHE A 62 -5.98 -2.01 4.29
CA PHE A 62 -5.90 -2.74 3.03
C PHE A 62 -4.93 -3.90 3.14
N HIS A 63 -5.40 -5.10 2.83
CA HIS A 63 -4.60 -6.30 2.73
C HIS A 63 -4.26 -6.51 1.26
N ILE A 64 -2.98 -6.44 0.93
CA ILE A 64 -2.49 -6.40 -0.45
C ILE A 64 -1.60 -7.61 -0.67
N ARG A 65 -1.87 -8.35 -1.74
CA ARG A 65 -1.09 -9.52 -2.17
C ARG A 65 -0.77 -9.41 -3.64
N TYR A 66 0.50 -9.52 -4.01
CA TYR A 66 0.92 -9.66 -5.39
C TYR A 66 1.65 -10.98 -5.60
N TYR A 67 1.29 -11.67 -6.68
CA TYR A 67 1.94 -12.89 -7.14
C TYR A 67 2.74 -12.56 -8.38
N PHE A 68 4.05 -12.43 -8.21
CA PHE A 68 5.00 -12.14 -9.28
C PHE A 68 5.52 -13.43 -9.89
N SER A 69 5.77 -13.44 -11.20
CA SER A 69 6.43 -14.56 -11.87
C SER A 69 7.83 -14.78 -11.32
N LYS A 70 8.31 -16.03 -11.39
CA LYS A 70 9.67 -16.42 -10.98
C LYS A 70 10.79 -15.55 -11.56
N ASP A 71 10.60 -15.02 -12.77
CA ASP A 71 11.60 -14.22 -13.49
C ASP A 71 11.63 -12.76 -13.03
N SER A 72 10.82 -12.38 -12.03
CA SER A 72 10.79 -11.01 -11.51
C SER A 72 11.99 -10.77 -10.58
N ASP A 73 12.73 -9.69 -10.83
CA ASP A 73 13.86 -9.28 -10.02
C ASP A 73 13.39 -8.20 -9.02
N ILE A 74 12.89 -8.64 -7.87
CA ILE A 74 12.23 -7.78 -6.89
C ILE A 74 12.68 -8.13 -5.47
N GLU A 75 12.70 -7.11 -4.62
CA GLU A 75 12.92 -7.22 -3.19
C GLU A 75 11.75 -6.58 -2.43
N ALA A 76 11.24 -7.27 -1.39
CA ALA A 76 10.26 -6.67 -0.49
C ALA A 76 10.92 -5.64 0.42
N ARG A 77 10.16 -4.61 0.77
CA ARG A 77 10.59 -3.58 1.72
C ARG A 77 10.17 -3.94 3.14
N SER A 78 10.72 -3.26 4.14
CA SER A 78 10.76 -3.68 5.55
C SER A 78 9.43 -4.15 6.16
N ASN A 79 8.30 -3.63 5.69
CA ASN A 79 6.96 -3.96 6.19
C ASN A 79 6.18 -4.94 5.30
N ALA A 80 6.73 -5.28 4.13
CA ALA A 80 6.19 -6.29 3.23
C ALA A 80 6.91 -7.63 3.45
N THR A 81 6.16 -8.71 3.28
CA THR A 81 6.70 -10.08 3.38
C THR A 81 6.83 -10.65 1.97
N LEU A 82 8.04 -11.07 1.57
CA LEU A 82 8.27 -11.83 0.35
C LEU A 82 8.41 -13.33 0.66
N THR A 83 7.61 -14.15 -0.02
CA THR A 83 7.61 -15.61 0.09
C THR A 83 7.76 -16.22 -1.29
N GLU A 84 8.74 -17.10 -1.47
CA GLU A 84 8.84 -17.93 -2.67
C GLU A 84 7.86 -19.11 -2.58
N LEU A 85 7.03 -19.27 -3.59
CA LEU A 85 6.04 -20.35 -3.68
C LEU A 85 6.68 -21.58 -4.33
N GLU A 86 6.07 -22.75 -4.13
CA GLU A 86 6.57 -24.04 -4.66
C GLU A 86 6.73 -24.05 -6.19
N ASN A 87 5.96 -23.24 -6.91
CA ASN A 87 6.05 -23.11 -8.37
C ASN A 87 7.12 -22.10 -8.84
N GLY A 88 7.90 -21.52 -7.92
CA GLY A 88 8.92 -20.52 -8.17
C GLY A 88 8.40 -19.09 -8.26
N ASN A 89 7.08 -18.86 -8.22
CA ASN A 89 6.55 -17.50 -8.18
C ASN A 89 6.82 -16.85 -6.82
N LYS A 90 6.88 -15.52 -6.79
CA LYS A 90 7.12 -14.73 -5.58
C LYS A 90 5.82 -14.09 -5.12
N LEU A 91 5.40 -14.37 -3.89
CA LEU A 91 4.28 -13.71 -3.23
C LEU A 91 4.82 -12.56 -2.38
N VAL A 92 4.33 -11.35 -2.59
CA VAL A 92 4.60 -10.19 -1.72
C VAL A 92 3.31 -9.74 -1.07
N GLU A 93 3.31 -9.64 0.25
CA GLU A 93 2.15 -9.27 1.07
C GLU A 93 2.44 -8.04 1.93
N ILE A 94 1.46 -7.14 2.06
CA ILE A 94 1.54 -6.01 2.98
C ILE A 94 0.16 -5.62 3.49
N ILE A 95 0.10 -5.05 4.70
CA ILE A 95 -1.09 -4.38 5.23
C ILE A 95 -0.82 -2.88 5.26
N VAL A 96 -1.73 -2.08 4.71
CA VAL A 96 -1.62 -0.61 4.67
C VAL A 96 -2.74 0.01 5.49
N TYR A 97 -2.36 0.58 6.63
CA TYR A 97 -3.29 1.21 7.57
C TYR A 97 -3.73 2.60 7.10
N PRO A 98 -4.84 3.13 7.66
CA PRO A 98 -5.35 4.46 7.36
C PRO A 98 -4.31 5.56 7.37
N LEU A 99 -4.30 6.37 6.30
CA LEU A 99 -3.45 7.55 6.13
C LEU A 99 -1.94 7.25 6.11
N GLU A 100 -1.57 5.98 5.97
CA GLU A 100 -0.17 5.56 5.89
C GLU A 100 0.26 5.32 4.44
N THR A 101 1.53 5.62 4.19
CA THR A 101 2.24 5.21 2.99
C THR A 101 3.22 4.11 3.36
N GLN A 102 3.14 2.98 2.67
CA GLN A 102 4.00 1.83 2.93
C GLN A 102 4.72 1.40 1.66
N ASP A 103 6.04 1.35 1.74
CA ASP A 103 6.90 0.79 0.70
C ASP A 103 6.59 -0.70 0.54
N PHE A 104 6.34 -1.12 -0.70
CA PHE A 104 5.94 -2.49 -1.02
C PHE A 104 7.12 -3.32 -1.53
N MET A 105 7.76 -2.84 -2.60
CA MET A 105 8.91 -3.52 -3.20
C MET A 105 9.80 -2.54 -3.95
N VAL A 106 11.02 -3.00 -4.24
CA VAL A 106 11.92 -2.39 -5.22
C VAL A 106 12.35 -3.41 -6.27
N GLY A 107 12.74 -2.95 -7.46
CA GLY A 107 13.27 -3.77 -8.56
C GLY A 107 12.39 -3.78 -9.80
N VAL A 108 12.62 -4.74 -10.69
CA VAL A 108 11.95 -4.88 -11.98
C VAL A 108 10.89 -5.98 -11.92
N PRO A 109 9.59 -5.64 -11.78
CA PRO A 109 8.54 -6.64 -11.75
C PRO A 109 8.32 -7.25 -13.14
N GLY A 110 8.26 -8.58 -13.18
CA GLY A 110 7.82 -9.33 -14.37
C GLY A 110 6.30 -9.33 -14.51
N SER A 111 5.75 -10.46 -14.98
CA SER A 111 4.29 -10.65 -14.99
C SER A 111 3.76 -10.85 -13.57
N TYR A 112 2.59 -10.28 -13.26
CA TYR A 112 2.01 -10.40 -11.93
C TYR A 112 0.49 -10.45 -11.95
N THR A 113 -0.08 -11.04 -10.90
CA THR A 113 -1.48 -10.89 -10.52
C THR A 113 -1.57 -10.33 -9.11
N SER A 114 -2.70 -9.72 -8.76
CA SER A 114 -2.86 -9.08 -7.45
C SER A 114 -4.25 -9.28 -6.88
N THR A 115 -4.30 -9.39 -5.56
CA THR A 115 -5.54 -9.35 -4.76
C THR A 115 -5.42 -8.19 -3.78
N VAL A 116 -6.45 -7.35 -3.73
CA VAL A 116 -6.51 -6.19 -2.83
C VAL A 116 -7.86 -6.21 -2.12
N GLU A 117 -7.82 -6.29 -0.80
CA GLU A 117 -9.01 -6.40 0.03
C GLU A 117 -9.07 -5.23 1.02
N ALA A 118 -10.22 -4.55 1.06
CA ALA A 118 -10.50 -3.51 2.03
C ALA A 118 -11.19 -4.13 3.25
N MET A 119 -10.52 -4.08 4.39
CA MET A 119 -11.04 -4.61 5.65
C MET A 119 -11.39 -3.45 6.58
N PRO A 120 -12.53 -3.47 7.30
CA PRO A 120 -12.77 -2.50 8.37
C PRO A 120 -11.62 -2.55 9.38
N LEU A 121 -11.28 -1.40 9.96
CA LEU A 121 -10.23 -1.35 10.97
C LEU A 121 -10.45 -2.37 12.07
N SER A 122 -9.45 -3.25 12.24
CA SER A 122 -9.44 -4.22 13.32
C SER A 122 -9.45 -3.52 14.68
N ASP A 123 -10.09 -4.14 15.69
CA ASP A 123 -10.09 -3.58 17.05
C ASP A 123 -8.67 -3.54 17.64
N ARG A 124 -7.79 -4.42 17.17
CA ARG A 124 -6.35 -4.40 17.49
C ARG A 124 -5.70 -3.08 17.06
N TYR A 125 -5.91 -2.63 15.83
CA TYR A 125 -5.36 -1.36 15.35
C TYR A 125 -5.88 -0.17 16.16
N LYS A 126 -7.18 -0.16 16.51
CA LYS A 126 -7.76 0.90 17.35
C LYS A 126 -7.07 0.95 18.71
N GLN A 127 -6.89 -0.20 19.36
CA GLN A 127 -6.23 -0.30 20.67
C GLN A 127 -4.75 0.12 20.61
N GLU A 128 -4.01 -0.28 19.57
CA GLU A 128 -2.60 0.11 19.39
C GLU A 128 -2.46 1.64 19.21
N LYS A 129 -3.28 2.27 18.36
CA LYS A 129 -3.28 3.74 18.19
C LYS A 129 -3.76 4.48 19.44
N GLU A 130 -4.73 3.94 20.19
CA GLU A 130 -5.15 4.52 21.48
C GLU A 130 -4.04 4.47 22.52
N LYS A 131 -3.31 3.36 22.58
CA LYS A 131 -2.14 3.21 23.46
C LYS A 131 -1.03 4.19 23.06
N GLU A 132 -0.70 4.31 21.78
CA GLU A 132 0.29 5.29 21.30
C GLU A 132 -0.10 6.73 21.69
N LYS A 133 -1.38 7.11 21.53
CA LYS A 133 -1.89 8.42 21.95
C LYS A 133 -1.80 8.62 23.46
N PHE A 134 -2.12 7.58 24.23
CA PHE A 134 -2.01 7.62 25.69
C PHE A 134 -0.55 7.80 26.14
N ASP A 135 0.37 7.02 25.58
CA ASP A 135 1.79 7.07 25.88
C ASP A 135 2.41 8.42 25.49
N ALA A 136 2.05 8.95 24.31
CA ALA A 136 2.46 10.28 23.86
C ALA A 136 1.93 11.42 24.75
N LYS A 137 0.75 11.23 25.37
CA LYS A 137 0.19 12.20 26.32
C LYS A 137 0.91 12.12 27.68
N GLN A 138 1.27 10.91 28.14
CA GLN A 138 2.02 10.70 29.38
C GLN A 138 3.46 11.25 29.31
N SER A 139 4.15 11.08 28.17
CA SER A 139 5.50 11.62 27.98
C SER A 139 5.55 13.15 28.01
N LYS A 140 4.53 13.83 27.45
CA LYS A 140 4.39 15.29 27.53
C LYS A 140 4.09 15.83 28.93
N VAL A 141 3.48 15.02 29.79
CA VAL A 141 3.15 15.41 31.18
C VAL A 141 4.35 15.24 32.11
N LYS A 142 5.23 14.25 31.87
CA LYS A 142 6.44 14.01 32.69
C LYS A 142 7.65 14.88 32.33
N GLY A 143 7.63 15.56 31.18
CA GLY A 143 8.70 16.44 30.72
C GLY A 143 8.52 17.92 31.07
N LYS A 144 7.65 18.24 32.04
CA LYS A 144 7.34 19.60 32.49
C LYS A 144 7.65 19.79 33.97
#